data_AF-A0A2T9YTV4-F1
#
_entry.id   AF-A0A2T9YTV4-F1
#
_cell.length_a   1.000
_cell.length_b   1.000
_cell.length_c   1.000
_cell.angle_alpha   90.00
_cell.angle_beta   90.00
_cell.angle_gamma   90.00
#
_symmetry.space_group_name_H-M   'P 1'
#
loop_
_entity.id
_entity.type
_entity.pdbx_description
1 polymer ?
#
loop_
_entity_poly.entity_id
_entity_poly.type
_entity_poly.pdbx_seq_one_letter_code
_entity_poly.pdbx_strand_id
1 'polypeptide(L)'
;MGNRARHVVFSNLIKSIPPWNPNSTKVLVLAHREELLYQAKSQIELHNPELKVEVDQGTSYANMQSDVIIASVMTIGNSSGDRIARYNPYDFKCIIIDEAHHAAASVYTSILKYFDIPKKDSSVLGPVIWGCSATLTRHDGLALNHIFDQIVYKKDFLEMIFEKWLCEIVTTTVKTKIDMSEVKERGSDFEKKSLIKAINIEPRNKLIVDKYIQLAQNDPSGPRRSTVVFAVDINHVKNLENEFRSRGIDARKIVGKTDRYSRLALLENFKKGKFPVLINCEILTEGTDIPNIDCLIMARPTKSGVLFQQMVGRGVRLSSEKKNCLVIDFFDHFSGNVRLVNIPTLMGLNPDEDLDMKHPKFR
;
A
#
# COMPACT_ATOMS: atom_id res chain seq x y z
N MET A 1 -1.10 7.26 7.31
CA MET A 1 -0.87 8.32 6.29
C MET A 1 -0.90 7.74 4.88
N GLY A 2 -1.60 8.38 3.94
CA GLY A 2 -1.48 8.06 2.51
C GLY A 2 -0.09 8.39 1.96
N ASN A 3 0.28 7.81 0.82
CA ASN A 3 1.61 7.96 0.23
C ASN A 3 1.99 9.43 0.10
N ARG A 4 1.10 10.28 -0.43
CA ARG A 4 1.35 11.72 -0.59
C ARG A 4 1.81 12.42 0.70
N ALA A 5 1.17 12.13 1.85
CA ALA A 5 1.55 12.74 3.12
C ALA A 5 2.95 12.32 3.58
N ARG A 6 3.32 11.05 3.40
CA ARG A 6 4.67 10.57 3.74
C ARG A 6 5.74 11.20 2.86
N HIS A 7 5.45 11.32 1.56
CA HIS A 7 6.32 12.00 0.60
C HIS A 7 6.56 13.47 0.99
N VAL A 8 5.53 14.17 1.48
CA VAL A 8 5.69 15.55 2.01
C VAL A 8 6.61 15.56 3.23
N VAL A 9 6.43 14.65 4.19
CA VAL A 9 7.26 14.59 5.41
C VAL A 9 8.74 14.46 5.05
N PHE A 10 9.10 13.49 4.23
CA PHE A 10 10.51 13.31 3.92
C PHE A 10 11.05 14.36 2.95
N SER A 11 10.20 14.96 2.10
CA SER A 11 10.62 16.10 1.27
C SER A 11 11.09 17.27 2.12
N ASN A 12 10.47 17.51 3.28
CA ASN A 12 10.91 18.52 4.25
C ASN A 12 12.12 18.05 5.08
N LEU A 13 12.23 16.75 5.33
CA LEU A 13 13.35 16.16 6.06
C LEU A 13 14.69 16.33 5.34
N ILE A 14 14.71 16.30 4.00
CA ILE A 14 15.92 16.44 3.17
C ILE A 14 16.77 17.66 3.57
N LYS A 15 16.13 18.79 3.85
CA LYS A 15 16.78 20.04 4.27
C LYS A 15 17.32 20.00 5.70
N SER A 16 16.69 19.20 6.56
CA SER A 16 16.98 19.15 8.00
C SER A 16 18.10 18.16 8.35
N ILE A 17 18.40 17.19 7.48
CA ILE A 17 19.46 16.23 7.75
C ILE A 17 20.82 16.87 7.42
N PRO A 18 21.73 16.96 8.40
CA PRO A 18 23.08 17.49 8.16
C PRO A 18 23.97 16.47 7.44
N PRO A 19 25.01 16.93 6.73
CA PRO A 19 26.07 16.07 6.25
C PRO A 19 26.81 15.41 7.43
N TRP A 20 27.21 14.14 7.28
CA TRP A 20 28.09 13.44 8.24
C TRP A 20 29.58 13.52 7.84
N ASN A 21 29.86 13.97 6.61
CA ASN A 21 31.18 14.36 6.11
C ASN A 21 31.05 15.52 5.09
N PRO A 22 32.11 16.29 4.78
CA PRO A 22 32.04 17.48 3.89
C PRO A 22 31.46 17.23 2.49
N ASN A 23 31.53 16.01 1.98
CA ASN A 23 31.05 15.63 0.65
C ASN A 23 29.63 15.03 0.68
N SER A 24 29.09 14.69 1.85
CA SER A 24 27.77 14.04 2.00
C SER A 24 26.61 15.02 1.83
N THR A 25 26.35 15.49 0.61
CA THR A 25 25.26 16.44 0.34
C THR A 25 24.01 15.78 -0.20
N LYS A 26 24.13 14.58 -0.80
CA LYS A 26 23.07 13.93 -1.57
C LYS A 26 22.12 13.11 -0.71
N VAL A 27 20.92 12.87 -1.25
CA VAL A 27 19.92 11.98 -0.65
C VAL A 27 19.53 10.88 -1.64
N LEU A 28 19.48 9.65 -1.14
CA LEU A 28 18.97 8.49 -1.87
C LEU A 28 17.57 8.15 -1.35
N VAL A 29 16.58 8.08 -2.23
CA VAL A 29 15.22 7.61 -1.91
C VAL A 29 15.02 6.25 -2.55
N LEU A 30 14.71 5.23 -1.75
CA LEU A 30 14.46 3.86 -2.18
C LEU A 30 12.95 3.59 -2.21
N ALA A 31 12.48 3.08 -3.35
CA ALA A 31 11.11 2.63 -3.52
C ALA A 31 11.05 1.38 -4.43
N HIS A 32 10.05 0.53 -4.23
CA HIS A 32 9.89 -0.75 -4.94
C HIS A 32 8.83 -0.72 -6.05
N ARG A 33 8.04 0.35 -6.17
CA ARG A 33 6.98 0.50 -7.19
C ARG A 33 7.22 1.76 -8.02
N GLU A 34 7.12 1.64 -9.34
CA GLU A 34 7.31 2.75 -10.27
C GLU A 34 6.51 3.99 -9.88
N GLU A 35 5.23 3.81 -9.53
CA GLU A 35 4.34 4.91 -9.18
C GLU A 35 4.81 5.68 -7.93
N LEU A 36 5.47 5.01 -6.98
CA LEU A 36 6.03 5.64 -5.80
C LEU A 36 7.24 6.51 -6.14
N LEU A 37 8.10 6.06 -7.07
CA LEU A 37 9.28 6.84 -7.49
C LEU A 37 8.86 8.21 -8.05
N TYR A 38 7.88 8.22 -8.96
CA TYR A 38 7.43 9.47 -9.58
C TYR A 38 6.57 10.34 -8.64
N GLN A 39 5.84 9.74 -7.69
CA GLN A 39 5.18 10.49 -6.62
C GLN A 39 6.21 11.17 -5.71
N ALA A 40 7.27 10.47 -5.32
CA ALA A 40 8.37 11.04 -4.57
C ALA A 40 9.03 12.19 -5.31
N LYS A 41 9.36 12.01 -6.59
CA LYS A 41 9.95 13.05 -7.43
C LYS A 41 9.10 14.31 -7.42
N SER A 42 7.82 14.15 -7.74
CA SER A 42 6.87 15.27 -7.82
C SER A 42 6.75 16.02 -6.48
N GLN A 43 6.74 15.32 -5.35
CA GLN A 43 6.64 15.97 -4.04
C GLN A 43 7.95 16.65 -3.62
N ILE A 44 9.11 16.04 -3.90
CA ILE A 44 10.40 16.63 -3.56
C ILE A 44 10.63 17.89 -4.37
N GLU A 45 10.38 17.87 -5.68
CA GLU A 45 10.49 19.04 -6.56
C GLU A 45 9.53 20.16 -6.16
N LEU A 46 8.32 19.83 -5.70
CA LEU A 46 7.34 20.81 -5.24
C LEU A 46 7.79 21.56 -3.97
N HIS A 47 8.43 20.87 -3.01
CA HIS A 47 8.84 21.45 -1.73
C HIS A 47 10.30 21.94 -1.72
N ASN A 48 11.08 21.52 -2.71
CA ASN A 48 12.50 21.85 -2.86
C ASN A 48 12.80 22.15 -4.35
N PRO A 49 12.21 23.21 -4.93
CA PRO A 49 12.35 23.54 -6.35
C PRO A 49 13.79 23.82 -6.79
N GLU A 50 14.69 24.10 -5.84
CA GLU A 50 16.11 24.30 -6.06
C GLU A 50 16.91 23.00 -6.23
N LEU A 51 16.39 21.85 -5.79
CA LEU A 51 17.10 20.59 -5.83
C LEU A 51 16.95 19.91 -7.19
N LYS A 52 18.06 19.39 -7.70
CA LYS A 52 18.05 18.50 -8.86
C LYS A 52 17.63 17.09 -8.42
N VAL A 53 16.45 16.67 -8.87
CA VAL A 53 15.85 15.37 -8.53
C VAL A 53 15.80 14.46 -9.75
N GLU A 54 16.39 13.28 -9.70
CA GLU A 54 16.37 12.32 -10.80
C GLU A 54 15.94 10.91 -10.38
N VAL A 55 15.34 10.17 -11.34
CA VAL A 55 14.86 8.80 -11.13
C VAL A 55 15.81 7.79 -11.80
N ASP A 56 16.28 6.83 -11.01
CA ASP A 56 17.09 5.70 -11.48
C ASP A 56 16.24 4.41 -11.49
N GLN A 57 15.82 3.99 -12.69
CA GLN A 57 14.92 2.84 -12.85
C GLN A 57 15.07 2.19 -14.24
N GLY A 58 15.30 0.88 -14.27
CA GLY A 58 15.36 0.10 -15.51
C GLY A 58 16.36 0.69 -16.51
N THR A 59 15.87 1.13 -17.67
CA THR A 59 16.67 1.77 -18.72
C THR A 59 16.92 3.26 -18.48
N SER A 60 16.28 3.90 -17.50
CA SER A 60 16.50 5.30 -17.12
C SER A 60 17.65 5.39 -16.13
N TYR A 61 18.69 6.17 -16.47
CA TYR A 61 19.87 6.39 -15.64
C TYR A 61 19.84 7.80 -15.05
N ALA A 62 19.82 7.90 -13.71
CA ALA A 62 20.00 9.17 -13.03
C ALA A 62 21.44 9.67 -13.20
N ASN A 63 21.61 10.98 -13.32
CA ASN A 63 22.87 11.69 -13.20
C ASN A 63 23.30 11.67 -11.74
N MET A 64 24.48 11.08 -11.46
CA MET A 64 25.02 10.96 -10.11
C MET A 64 25.42 12.31 -9.48
N GLN A 65 25.41 13.42 -10.23
CA GLN A 65 25.57 14.77 -9.71
C GLN A 65 24.28 15.39 -9.15
N SER A 66 23.15 14.70 -9.24
CA SER A 66 21.87 15.19 -8.72
C SER A 66 21.86 15.22 -7.19
N ASP A 67 21.19 16.22 -6.61
CA ASP A 67 21.07 16.37 -5.16
C ASP A 67 20.23 15.24 -4.53
N VAL A 68 19.21 14.79 -5.27
CA VAL A 68 18.34 13.70 -4.84
C VAL A 68 18.20 12.67 -5.95
N ILE A 69 18.51 11.42 -5.62
CA ILE A 69 18.35 10.28 -6.52
C ILE A 69 17.25 9.37 -5.96
N ILE A 70 16.21 9.15 -6.75
CA ILE A 70 15.10 8.27 -6.41
C ILE A 70 15.29 6.97 -7.19
N ALA A 71 15.64 5.90 -6.49
CA ALA A 71 16.07 4.66 -7.09
C ALA A 71 15.08 3.52 -6.87
N SER A 72 14.86 2.75 -7.93
CA SER A 72 14.13 1.49 -7.85
C SER A 72 15.01 0.45 -7.15
N VAL A 73 14.51 -0.10 -6.05
CA VAL A 73 15.21 -1.12 -5.26
C VAL A 73 15.60 -2.33 -6.11
N MET A 74 14.71 -2.76 -7.00
CA MET A 74 14.98 -3.88 -7.92
C MET A 74 16.04 -3.54 -8.98
N THR A 75 16.17 -2.26 -9.34
CA THR A 75 17.14 -1.81 -10.35
C THR A 75 18.54 -1.72 -9.75
N ILE A 76 18.68 -1.07 -8.60
CA ILE A 76 20.01 -0.89 -7.99
C ILE A 76 20.45 -2.12 -7.18
N GLY A 77 19.52 -2.87 -6.58
CA GLY A 77 19.81 -4.05 -5.77
C GLY A 77 19.90 -5.35 -6.56
N ASN A 78 19.91 -5.29 -7.89
CA ASN A 78 20.06 -6.47 -8.73
C ASN A 78 21.47 -7.06 -8.56
N SER A 79 21.57 -8.25 -7.97
CA SER A 79 22.83 -8.95 -7.69
C SER A 79 23.64 -9.30 -8.94
N SER A 80 23.00 -9.37 -10.11
CA SER A 80 23.67 -9.63 -11.39
C SER A 80 24.11 -8.36 -12.10
N GLY A 81 23.77 -7.18 -11.58
CA GLY A 81 24.14 -5.89 -12.14
C GLY A 81 25.20 -5.17 -11.30
N ASP A 82 25.84 -4.18 -11.90
CA ASP A 82 26.81 -3.28 -11.29
C ASP A 82 26.22 -1.88 -11.01
N ARG A 83 24.90 -1.73 -11.18
CA ARG A 83 24.21 -0.42 -11.12
C ARG A 83 24.49 0.35 -9.83
N ILE A 84 24.56 -0.36 -8.70
CA ILE A 84 24.87 0.21 -7.39
C ILE A 84 26.30 0.76 -7.30
N ALA A 85 27.24 0.25 -8.09
CA ALA A 85 28.64 0.71 -8.07
C ALA A 85 28.82 2.15 -8.58
N ARG A 86 27.80 2.73 -9.23
CA ARG A 86 27.75 4.14 -9.62
C ARG A 86 27.54 5.08 -8.42
N TYR A 87 27.06 4.56 -7.29
CA TYR A 87 26.71 5.34 -6.11
C TYR A 87 27.91 5.35 -5.17
N ASN A 88 28.59 6.49 -5.01
CA ASN A 88 29.61 6.62 -3.98
C ASN A 88 28.95 6.80 -2.60
N PRO A 89 29.10 5.87 -1.63
CA PRO A 89 28.44 6.00 -0.32
C PRO A 89 28.78 7.28 0.44
N TYR A 90 29.97 7.85 0.25
CA TYR A 90 30.42 9.07 0.91
C TYR A 90 29.68 10.33 0.46
N ASP A 91 29.02 10.30 -0.70
CA ASP A 91 28.28 11.45 -1.23
C ASP A 91 26.90 11.61 -0.59
N PHE A 92 26.38 10.57 0.08
CA PHE A 92 25.02 10.54 0.58
C PHE A 92 24.99 10.83 2.08
N LYS A 93 24.23 11.84 2.50
CA LYS A 93 23.93 12.08 3.92
C LYS A 93 22.77 11.27 4.46
N CYS A 94 21.86 10.85 3.57
CA CYS A 94 20.65 10.14 3.95
C CYS A 94 20.20 9.13 2.91
N ILE A 95 19.68 8.01 3.42
CA ILE A 95 18.93 7.02 2.66
C ILE A 95 17.51 6.97 3.23
N ILE A 96 16.55 7.38 2.41
CA ILE A 96 15.11 7.35 2.71
C ILE A 96 14.53 6.06 2.13
N ILE A 97 13.76 5.31 2.92
CA ILE A 97 13.06 4.11 2.49
C ILE A 97 11.55 4.35 2.58
N ASP A 98 10.87 4.47 1.43
CA ASP A 98 9.40 4.43 1.40
C ASP A 98 8.92 2.97 1.52
N GLU A 99 7.78 2.79 2.18
CA GLU A 99 7.25 1.47 2.55
C GLU A 99 8.30 0.59 3.26
N ALA A 100 8.94 1.15 4.29
CA ALA A 100 10.04 0.55 5.05
C ALA A 100 9.76 -0.85 5.64
N HIS A 101 8.52 -1.33 5.66
CA HIS A 101 8.20 -2.72 6.00
C HIS A 101 8.85 -3.75 5.04
N HIS A 102 9.24 -3.32 3.83
CA HIS A 102 10.01 -4.13 2.89
C HIS A 102 11.52 -4.17 3.17
N ALA A 103 12.04 -3.30 4.04
CA ALA A 103 13.49 -3.09 4.23
C ALA A 103 14.25 -4.37 4.65
N ALA A 104 13.59 -5.30 5.35
CA ALA A 104 14.20 -6.57 5.75
C ALA A 104 14.35 -7.61 4.62
N ALA A 105 13.86 -7.33 3.41
CA ALA A 105 14.09 -8.20 2.27
C ALA A 105 15.59 -8.21 1.87
N SER A 106 16.05 -9.33 1.31
CA SER A 106 17.45 -9.53 0.94
C SER A 106 18.01 -8.44 0.01
N VAL A 107 17.18 -7.95 -0.91
CA VAL A 107 17.56 -6.89 -1.85
C VAL A 107 17.82 -5.56 -1.12
N TYR A 108 16.94 -5.16 -0.20
CA TYR A 108 17.13 -3.95 0.60
C TYR A 108 18.35 -4.09 1.51
N THR A 109 18.48 -5.20 2.24
CA THR A 109 19.64 -5.41 3.12
C THR A 109 20.96 -5.43 2.35
N SER A 110 20.99 -5.91 1.10
CA SER A 110 22.18 -5.84 0.25
C SER A 110 22.54 -4.41 -0.13
N ILE A 111 21.54 -3.59 -0.49
CA ILE A 111 21.76 -2.16 -0.76
C ILE A 111 22.26 -1.46 0.52
N LEU A 112 21.59 -1.67 1.66
CA LEU A 112 21.97 -0.99 2.90
C LEU A 112 23.37 -1.39 3.37
N LYS A 113 23.76 -2.66 3.23
CA LYS A 113 25.14 -3.11 3.49
C LYS A 113 26.18 -2.44 2.59
N TYR A 114 25.82 -2.09 1.35
CA TYR A 114 26.73 -1.35 0.46
C TYR A 114 26.98 0.08 0.98
N PHE A 115 25.99 0.69 1.62
CA PHE A 115 26.10 2.00 2.25
C PHE A 115 26.54 1.93 3.72
N ASP A 116 26.72 0.73 4.27
CA ASP A 116 27.25 0.49 5.62
C ASP A 116 28.78 0.59 5.57
N ILE A 117 29.26 1.83 5.54
CA ILE A 117 30.68 2.15 5.47
C ILE A 117 31.33 1.69 6.79
N PRO A 118 32.36 0.81 6.75
CA PRO A 118 32.90 0.21 7.96
C PRO A 118 33.42 1.27 8.93
N LYS A 119 32.90 1.22 10.17
CA LYS A 119 33.36 1.93 11.36
C LYS A 119 34.76 1.49 11.79
N LYS A 120 35.75 1.54 10.88
CA LYS A 120 37.16 1.26 11.21
C LYS A 120 37.70 2.25 12.23
N ASP A 121 37.08 3.43 12.29
CA ASP A 121 37.26 4.44 13.31
C ASP A 121 35.86 4.73 13.88
N SER A 122 35.65 4.50 15.17
CA SER A 122 34.37 4.64 15.88
C SER A 122 33.77 6.06 15.80
N SER A 123 34.52 7.00 15.23
CA SER A 123 34.21 8.42 15.07
C SER A 123 33.51 8.77 13.75
N VAL A 124 33.52 7.89 12.73
CA VAL A 124 32.89 8.16 11.42
C VAL A 124 31.48 7.57 11.40
N LEU A 125 30.47 8.45 11.39
CA LEU A 125 29.07 8.09 11.17
C LEU A 125 28.84 7.84 9.68
N GLY A 126 27.94 6.92 9.31
CA GLY A 126 27.50 6.73 7.92
C GLY A 126 26.26 7.57 7.58
N PRO A 127 25.67 7.41 6.38
CA PRO A 127 24.41 8.06 6.03
C PRO A 127 23.30 7.71 7.03
N VAL A 128 22.46 8.68 7.37
CA VAL A 128 21.27 8.45 8.18
C VAL A 128 20.27 7.62 7.37
N ILE A 129 19.83 6.48 7.92
CA ILE A 129 18.77 5.67 7.33
C ILE A 129 17.45 6.09 7.96
N TRP A 130 16.55 6.62 7.14
CA TRP A 130 15.20 7.00 7.56
C TRP A 130 14.16 6.21 6.80
N GLY A 131 13.15 5.70 7.49
CA GLY A 131 12.11 4.87 6.88
C GLY A 131 10.72 5.33 7.27
N CYS A 132 9.79 5.25 6.33
CA CYS A 132 8.37 5.43 6.62
C CYS A 132 7.55 4.26 6.11
N SER A 133 6.55 3.86 6.87
CA SER A 133 5.63 2.80 6.51
C SER A 133 4.27 3.06 7.15
N ALA A 134 3.19 2.65 6.48
CA ALA A 134 1.89 2.60 7.14
C ALA A 134 1.83 1.49 8.21
N THR A 135 2.77 0.55 8.17
CA THR A 135 2.78 -0.67 8.98
C THR A 135 4.20 -0.94 9.48
N LEU A 136 4.42 -0.81 10.79
CA LEU A 136 5.76 -0.93 11.41
C LEU A 136 6.09 -2.36 11.87
N THR A 137 5.11 -3.28 11.85
CA THR A 137 5.30 -4.68 12.20
C THR A 137 5.30 -5.56 10.97
N ARG A 138 6.31 -6.43 10.81
CA ARG A 138 6.25 -7.58 9.89
C ARG A 138 5.59 -8.77 10.59
N HIS A 139 4.92 -9.61 9.81
CA HIS A 139 4.27 -10.83 10.30
C HIS A 139 5.23 -12.02 10.45
N ASP A 140 6.46 -11.93 9.92
CA ASP A 140 7.49 -12.97 10.01
C ASP A 140 8.35 -12.88 11.29
N GLY A 141 8.01 -11.98 12.21
CA GLY A 141 8.71 -11.81 13.48
C GLY A 141 10.09 -11.14 13.37
N LEU A 142 10.60 -10.89 12.15
CA LEU A 142 11.81 -10.11 11.94
C LEU A 142 11.47 -8.63 12.14
N ALA A 143 11.72 -8.15 13.35
CA ALA A 143 11.51 -6.74 13.66
C ALA A 143 12.38 -5.87 12.76
N LEU A 144 11.82 -4.76 12.26
CA LEU A 144 12.56 -3.70 11.57
C LEU A 144 13.77 -3.19 12.38
N ASN A 145 13.83 -3.54 13.67
CA ASN A 145 14.89 -3.28 14.65
C ASN A 145 16.32 -3.66 14.19
N HIS A 146 16.49 -4.58 13.23
CA HIS A 146 17.83 -4.90 12.71
C HIS A 146 18.32 -3.92 11.63
N ILE A 147 17.44 -3.05 11.13
CA ILE A 147 17.75 -2.01 10.13
C ILE A 147 17.60 -0.61 10.72
N PHE A 148 16.60 -0.42 11.58
CA PHE A 148 16.30 0.85 12.21
C PHE A 148 16.53 0.76 13.71
N ASP A 149 17.28 1.70 14.25
CA ASP A 149 17.60 1.72 15.69
C ASP A 149 16.37 2.02 16.56
N GLN A 150 15.45 2.86 16.07
CA GLN A 150 14.29 3.32 16.84
C GLN A 150 13.12 3.79 15.96
N ILE A 151 11.92 3.70 16.52
CA ILE A 151 10.71 4.33 15.97
C ILE A 151 10.61 5.74 16.57
N VAL A 152 10.93 6.76 15.78
CA VAL A 152 10.92 8.17 16.23
C VAL A 152 9.54 8.82 16.25
N TYR A 153 8.58 8.25 15.50
CA TYR A 153 7.21 8.73 15.45
C TYR A 153 6.26 7.61 15.04
N LYS A 154 5.13 7.49 15.73
CA LYS A 154 4.03 6.59 15.39
C LYS A 154 2.71 7.33 15.58
N LYS A 155 1.80 7.14 14.64
CA LYS A 155 0.41 7.58 14.74
C LYS A 155 -0.51 6.44 14.34
N ASP A 156 -1.42 6.08 15.22
CA ASP A 156 -2.28 4.91 15.02
C ASP A 156 -3.43 5.24 14.06
N PHE A 157 -3.90 4.21 13.36
CA PHE A 157 -4.92 4.36 12.30
C PHE A 157 -6.22 4.98 12.83
N LEU A 158 -6.66 4.55 14.01
CA LEU A 158 -7.84 5.08 14.69
C LEU A 158 -7.66 6.55 15.08
N GLU A 159 -6.52 6.91 15.66
CA GLU A 159 -6.19 8.31 16.00
C GLU A 159 -6.28 9.21 14.76
N MET A 160 -5.78 8.74 13.63
CA MET A 160 -5.87 9.48 12.36
C MET A 160 -7.32 9.69 11.89
N ILE A 161 -8.25 8.77 12.17
CA ILE A 161 -9.67 8.94 11.86
C ILE A 161 -10.31 9.94 12.83
N PHE A 162 -10.08 9.80 14.14
CA PHE A 162 -10.66 10.69 15.15
C PHE A 162 -10.24 12.14 14.98
N GLU A 163 -8.96 12.37 14.68
CA GLU A 163 -8.42 13.69 14.39
C GLU A 163 -8.74 14.19 12.96
N LYS A 164 -9.55 13.45 12.19
CA LYS A 164 -9.98 13.81 10.83
C LYS A 164 -8.84 13.97 9.81
N TRP A 165 -7.69 13.34 10.05
CA TRP A 165 -6.65 13.16 9.02
C TRP A 165 -7.04 12.13 7.95
N LEU A 166 -7.99 11.26 8.28
CA LEU A 166 -8.63 10.30 7.39
C LEU A 166 -10.14 10.53 7.38
N CYS A 167 -10.81 10.14 6.30
CA CYS A 167 -12.27 10.20 6.27
C CYS A 167 -12.86 9.10 7.15
N GLU A 168 -14.10 9.32 7.55
CA GLU A 168 -14.90 8.36 8.29
C GLU A 168 -15.06 7.03 7.51
N ILE A 169 -15.15 5.92 8.25
CA ILE A 169 -15.37 4.58 7.71
C ILE A 169 -16.77 4.13 8.10
N VAL A 170 -17.58 3.79 7.11
CA VAL A 170 -18.81 3.02 7.29
C VAL A 170 -18.50 1.60 6.89
N THR A 171 -18.85 0.62 7.71
CA THR A 171 -18.48 -0.79 7.45
C THR A 171 -19.68 -1.70 7.51
N THR A 172 -19.63 -2.79 6.75
CA THR A 172 -20.60 -3.89 6.84
C THR A 172 -19.87 -5.21 6.62
N THR A 173 -20.00 -6.12 7.58
CA THR A 173 -19.46 -7.48 7.47
C THR A 173 -20.52 -8.40 6.90
N VAL A 174 -20.22 -9.04 5.77
CA VAL A 174 -21.06 -10.06 5.13
C VAL A 174 -20.48 -11.43 5.44
N LYS A 175 -21.10 -12.16 6.37
CA LYS A 175 -20.73 -13.55 6.66
C LYS A 175 -21.13 -14.44 5.49
N THR A 176 -20.19 -15.19 4.93
CA THR A 176 -20.44 -16.15 3.85
C THR A 176 -20.59 -17.56 4.41
N LYS A 177 -21.05 -18.50 3.57
CA LYS A 177 -21.11 -19.94 3.90
C LYS A 177 -19.87 -20.71 3.40
N ILE A 178 -18.81 -20.01 3.01
CA ILE A 178 -17.60 -20.64 2.46
C ILE A 178 -16.78 -21.21 3.60
N ASP A 179 -16.41 -22.48 3.48
CA ASP A 179 -15.49 -23.12 4.40
C ASP A 179 -14.04 -22.95 3.90
N MET A 180 -13.23 -22.30 4.71
CA MET A 180 -11.82 -22.01 4.44
C MET A 180 -10.86 -22.98 5.15
N SER A 181 -11.38 -23.99 5.84
CA SER A 181 -10.57 -24.88 6.70
C SER A 181 -9.51 -25.68 5.94
N GLU A 182 -9.74 -25.96 4.65
CA GLU A 182 -8.77 -26.66 3.78
C GLU A 182 -7.78 -25.70 3.06
N VAL A 183 -7.91 -24.39 3.27
CA VAL A 183 -7.06 -23.41 2.61
C VAL A 183 -5.67 -23.40 3.25
N LYS A 184 -4.70 -23.90 2.49
CA LYS A 184 -3.29 -23.93 2.90
C LYS A 184 -2.72 -22.54 3.16
N GLU A 185 -1.79 -22.48 4.10
CA GLU A 185 -1.02 -21.28 4.42
C GLU A 185 0.31 -21.25 3.66
N ARG A 186 0.81 -20.05 3.37
CA ARG A 186 2.16 -19.83 2.81
C ARG A 186 2.76 -18.58 3.45
N GLY A 187 3.71 -18.79 4.37
CA GLY A 187 4.30 -17.70 5.14
C GLY A 187 3.27 -17.07 6.06
N SER A 188 3.04 -15.76 5.91
CA SER A 188 2.12 -14.99 6.75
C SER A 188 0.71 -14.82 6.17
N ASP A 189 0.40 -15.42 5.02
CA ASP A 189 -0.92 -15.33 4.37
C ASP A 189 -1.29 -16.68 3.76
N PHE A 190 -2.41 -16.75 3.04
CA PHE A 190 -2.84 -17.96 2.37
C PHE A 190 -2.04 -18.28 1.11
N GLU A 191 -1.90 -19.57 0.80
CA GLU A 191 -1.45 -20.01 -0.51
C GLU A 191 -2.52 -19.63 -1.56
N LYS A 192 -2.15 -18.78 -2.52
CA LYS A 192 -3.10 -18.26 -3.54
C LYS A 192 -3.90 -19.37 -4.23
N LYS A 193 -3.27 -20.50 -4.56
CA LYS A 193 -3.90 -21.58 -5.32
C LYS A 193 -5.00 -22.29 -4.54
N SER A 194 -4.79 -22.58 -3.26
CA SER A 194 -5.82 -23.17 -2.39
C SER A 194 -6.93 -22.16 -2.09
N LEU A 195 -6.56 -20.89 -1.86
CA LEU A 195 -7.51 -19.81 -1.60
C LEU A 195 -8.50 -19.61 -2.76
N ILE A 196 -8.00 -19.53 -4.00
CA ILE A 196 -8.87 -19.34 -5.19
C ILE A 196 -9.88 -20.47 -5.32
N LYS A 197 -9.49 -21.72 -5.07
CA LYS A 197 -10.38 -22.89 -5.17
C LYS A 197 -11.57 -22.78 -4.22
N ALA A 198 -11.35 -22.25 -3.02
CA ALA A 198 -12.40 -22.08 -2.02
C ALA A 198 -13.32 -20.90 -2.36
N ILE A 199 -12.75 -19.75 -2.76
CA ILE A 199 -13.50 -18.50 -2.79
C ILE A 199 -14.00 -18.06 -4.18
N ASN A 200 -13.36 -18.46 -5.28
CA ASN A 200 -13.75 -18.03 -6.62
C ASN A 200 -14.81 -18.97 -7.19
N ILE A 201 -15.96 -19.02 -6.51
CA ILE A 201 -17.12 -19.81 -6.90
C ILE A 201 -18.30 -18.88 -7.21
N GLU A 202 -19.15 -19.31 -8.14
CA GLU A 202 -20.28 -18.52 -8.63
C GLU A 202 -21.20 -18.01 -7.51
N PRO A 203 -21.61 -18.82 -6.50
CA PRO A 203 -22.48 -18.32 -5.42
C PRO A 203 -21.88 -17.16 -4.62
N ARG A 204 -20.56 -17.20 -4.36
CA ARG A 204 -19.87 -16.12 -3.61
C ARG A 204 -19.71 -14.87 -4.46
N ASN A 205 -19.38 -15.03 -5.74
CA ASN A 205 -19.25 -13.91 -6.67
C ASN A 205 -20.59 -13.19 -6.87
N LYS A 206 -21.69 -13.93 -6.99
CA LYS A 206 -23.06 -13.38 -7.02
C LYS A 206 -23.37 -12.60 -5.75
N LEU A 207 -23.12 -13.21 -4.58
CA LEU A 207 -23.33 -12.55 -3.28
C LEU A 207 -22.54 -11.24 -3.17
N ILE A 208 -21.31 -11.19 -3.67
CA ILE A 208 -20.50 -9.97 -3.68
C ILE A 208 -21.18 -8.85 -4.47
N VAL A 209 -21.63 -9.15 -5.69
CA VAL A 209 -22.29 -8.16 -6.56
C VAL A 209 -23.67 -7.78 -6.03
N ASP A 210 -24.44 -8.73 -5.50
CA ASP A 210 -25.75 -8.45 -4.89
C ASP A 210 -25.60 -7.50 -3.69
N LYS A 211 -24.57 -7.68 -2.86
CA LYS A 211 -24.28 -6.79 -1.71
C LYS A 211 -23.74 -5.43 -2.14
N TYR A 212 -22.95 -5.35 -3.20
CA TYR A 212 -22.62 -4.07 -3.81
C TYR A 212 -23.87 -3.32 -4.27
N ILE A 213 -24.78 -3.98 -4.99
CA ILE A 213 -26.03 -3.38 -5.47
C ILE A 213 -26.83 -2.86 -4.27
N GLN A 214 -26.98 -3.69 -3.24
CA GLN A 214 -27.76 -3.36 -2.04
C GLN A 214 -27.16 -2.19 -1.25
N LEU A 215 -25.85 -2.20 -0.99
CA LEU A 215 -25.21 -1.33 0.01
C LEU A 215 -24.51 -0.12 -0.59
N ALA A 216 -24.03 -0.21 -1.83
CA ALA A 216 -23.24 0.83 -2.47
C ALA A 216 -24.00 1.50 -3.62
N GLN A 217 -24.61 0.74 -4.52
CA GLN A 217 -25.38 1.30 -5.63
C GLN A 217 -26.70 1.89 -5.17
N ASN A 218 -27.40 1.21 -4.26
CA ASN A 218 -28.69 1.64 -3.71
C ASN A 218 -28.55 2.26 -2.31
N ASP A 219 -27.37 2.81 -1.97
CA ASP A 219 -27.15 3.49 -0.69
C ASP A 219 -28.17 4.64 -0.52
N PRO A 220 -28.96 4.67 0.57
CA PRO A 220 -29.96 5.72 0.83
C PRO A 220 -29.37 7.13 0.88
N SER A 221 -28.08 7.27 1.18
CA SER A 221 -27.36 8.55 1.19
C SER A 221 -26.89 8.99 -0.21
N GLY A 222 -27.15 8.17 -1.22
CA GLY A 222 -26.75 8.36 -2.62
C GLY A 222 -25.74 7.30 -3.08
N PRO A 223 -25.79 6.89 -4.37
CA PRO A 223 -24.95 5.83 -4.91
C PRO A 223 -23.46 6.15 -4.77
N ARG A 224 -22.68 5.15 -4.35
CA ARG A 224 -21.21 5.19 -4.38
C ARG A 224 -20.71 5.25 -5.81
N ARG A 225 -19.76 6.14 -6.09
CA ARG A 225 -19.30 6.47 -7.45
C ARG A 225 -17.93 5.93 -7.78
N SER A 226 -17.15 5.51 -6.78
CA SER A 226 -15.77 5.06 -6.95
C SER A 226 -15.50 3.86 -6.04
N THR A 227 -15.83 2.68 -6.56
CA THR A 227 -15.71 1.40 -5.86
C THR A 227 -14.48 0.64 -6.31
N VAL A 228 -13.64 0.24 -5.36
CA VAL A 228 -12.51 -0.66 -5.60
C VAL A 228 -12.78 -2.03 -5.04
N VAL A 229 -12.58 -3.07 -5.85
CA VAL A 229 -12.72 -4.47 -5.44
C VAL A 229 -11.35 -5.12 -5.36
N PHE A 230 -11.01 -5.67 -4.20
CA PHE A 230 -9.77 -6.42 -3.98
C PHE A 230 -10.00 -7.91 -4.15
N ALA A 231 -9.62 -8.44 -5.30
CA ALA A 231 -9.69 -9.86 -5.63
C ALA A 231 -8.36 -10.58 -5.37
N VAL A 232 -8.36 -11.91 -5.50
CA VAL A 232 -7.21 -12.76 -5.17
C VAL A 232 -6.23 -12.86 -6.33
N ASP A 233 -6.72 -13.14 -7.53
CA ASP A 233 -5.90 -13.35 -8.73
C ASP A 233 -6.62 -12.90 -10.00
N ILE A 234 -5.95 -13.05 -11.15
CA ILE A 234 -6.46 -12.63 -12.45
C ILE A 234 -7.76 -13.37 -12.80
N ASN A 235 -7.90 -14.65 -12.45
CA ASN A 235 -9.11 -15.40 -12.76
C ASN A 235 -10.31 -14.92 -11.92
N HIS A 236 -10.10 -14.66 -10.64
CA HIS A 236 -11.12 -14.10 -9.76
C HIS A 236 -11.53 -12.69 -10.21
N VAL A 237 -10.57 -11.84 -10.60
CA VAL A 237 -10.84 -10.53 -11.20
C VAL A 237 -11.75 -10.65 -12.43
N LYS A 238 -11.45 -11.60 -13.33
CA LYS A 238 -12.26 -11.83 -14.55
C LYS A 238 -13.68 -12.29 -14.21
N ASN A 239 -13.84 -13.21 -13.27
CA ASN A 239 -15.15 -13.74 -12.89
C ASN A 239 -16.01 -12.66 -12.22
N LEU A 240 -15.43 -11.84 -11.34
CA LEU A 240 -16.13 -10.71 -10.74
C LEU A 240 -16.50 -9.67 -11.80
N GLU A 241 -15.59 -9.30 -12.70
CA GLU A 241 -15.89 -8.37 -13.80
C GLU A 241 -17.10 -8.85 -14.62
N ASN A 242 -17.12 -10.13 -14.97
CA ASN A 242 -18.23 -10.71 -15.71
C ASN A 242 -19.55 -10.67 -14.91
N GLU A 243 -19.53 -10.97 -13.61
CA GLU A 243 -20.73 -10.90 -12.76
C GLU A 243 -21.23 -9.47 -12.60
N PHE A 244 -20.36 -8.48 -12.40
CA PHE A 244 -20.78 -7.07 -12.38
C PHE A 244 -21.44 -6.66 -13.71
N ARG A 245 -20.83 -7.03 -14.83
CA ARG A 245 -21.32 -6.65 -16.17
C ARG A 245 -22.58 -7.39 -16.56
N SER A 246 -22.78 -8.63 -16.11
CA SER A 246 -24.03 -9.37 -16.33
C SER A 246 -25.23 -8.71 -15.64
N ARG A 247 -24.98 -7.95 -14.57
CA ARG A 247 -25.97 -7.11 -13.86
C ARG A 247 -26.05 -5.67 -14.39
N GLY A 248 -25.42 -5.36 -15.51
CA GLY A 248 -25.47 -4.03 -16.14
C GLY A 248 -24.58 -2.97 -15.49
N ILE A 249 -23.62 -3.35 -14.63
CA ILE A 249 -22.71 -2.42 -13.97
C ILE A 249 -21.40 -2.31 -14.78
N ASP A 250 -20.97 -1.09 -15.13
CA ASP A 250 -19.67 -0.87 -15.78
C ASP A 250 -18.53 -1.11 -14.76
N ALA A 251 -18.08 -2.36 -14.70
CA ALA A 251 -16.89 -2.77 -13.98
C ALA A 251 -15.74 -3.05 -14.94
N ARG A 252 -14.55 -2.61 -14.56
CA ARG A 252 -13.32 -2.81 -15.34
C ARG A 252 -12.23 -3.40 -14.47
N LYS A 253 -11.34 -4.17 -15.09
CA LYS A 253 -10.22 -4.82 -14.39
C LYS A 253 -8.87 -4.15 -14.61
N ILE A 254 -8.04 -4.19 -13.58
CA ILE A 254 -6.62 -3.83 -13.63
C ILE A 254 -5.77 -4.93 -12.99
N VAL A 255 -4.83 -5.48 -13.76
CA VAL A 255 -3.97 -6.60 -13.32
C VAL A 255 -2.50 -6.33 -13.68
N GLY A 256 -1.58 -7.15 -13.15
CA GLY A 256 -0.15 -7.00 -13.42
C GLY A 256 0.22 -7.04 -14.90
N LYS A 257 -0.55 -7.81 -15.70
CA LYS A 257 -0.38 -7.93 -17.15
C LYS A 257 -0.95 -6.76 -17.96
N THR A 258 -1.67 -5.82 -17.34
CA THR A 258 -2.13 -4.59 -18.02
C THR A 258 -0.90 -3.76 -18.39
N ASP A 259 -0.76 -3.39 -19.66
CA ASP A 259 0.35 -2.56 -20.10
C ASP A 259 0.30 -1.15 -19.47
N ARG A 260 1.43 -0.45 -19.50
CA ARG A 260 1.59 0.85 -18.83
C ARG A 260 0.60 1.90 -19.33
N TYR A 261 0.40 2.01 -20.65
CA TYR A 261 -0.46 3.04 -21.22
C TYR A 261 -1.92 2.78 -20.87
N SER A 262 -2.38 1.54 -21.05
CA SER A 262 -3.74 1.14 -20.66
C SER A 262 -3.97 1.30 -19.16
N ARG A 263 -2.98 0.98 -18.32
CA ARG A 263 -3.04 1.17 -16.87
C ARG A 263 -3.26 2.63 -16.51
N LEU A 264 -2.44 3.53 -17.05
CA LEU A 264 -2.56 4.97 -16.80
C LEU A 264 -3.92 5.51 -17.25
N ALA A 265 -4.35 5.18 -18.47
CA ALA A 265 -5.64 5.61 -19.00
C ALA A 265 -6.82 5.09 -18.16
N LEU A 266 -6.76 3.83 -17.71
CA LEU A 266 -7.81 3.23 -16.88
C LEU A 266 -7.90 3.91 -15.51
N LEU A 267 -6.77 4.16 -14.86
CA LEU A 267 -6.73 4.84 -13.56
C LEU A 267 -7.21 6.29 -13.67
N GLU A 268 -6.83 7.02 -14.71
CA GLU A 268 -7.31 8.37 -14.97
C GLU A 268 -8.82 8.42 -15.23
N ASN A 269 -9.34 7.47 -16.02
CA ASN A 269 -10.78 7.37 -16.26
C ASN A 269 -11.55 7.01 -14.99
N PHE A 270 -11.00 6.14 -14.14
CA PHE A 270 -11.61 5.80 -12.85
C PHE A 270 -11.64 7.01 -11.90
N LYS A 271 -10.51 7.73 -11.76
CA LYS A 271 -10.44 8.98 -10.99
C LYS A 271 -11.47 10.00 -11.46
N LYS A 272 -11.71 10.10 -12.77
CA LYS A 272 -12.70 11.02 -13.36
C LYS A 272 -14.15 10.51 -13.29
N GLY A 273 -14.40 9.39 -12.59
CA GLY A 273 -15.74 8.83 -12.43
C GLY A 273 -16.38 8.33 -13.72
N LYS A 274 -15.56 7.93 -14.72
CA LYS A 274 -16.09 7.43 -16.02
C LYS A 274 -16.72 6.05 -15.92
N PHE A 275 -16.44 5.31 -14.85
CA PHE A 275 -17.05 4.04 -14.51
C PHE A 275 -16.96 3.81 -12.99
N PRO A 276 -17.95 3.13 -12.38
CA PRO A 276 -18.07 3.08 -10.92
C PRO A 276 -17.21 2.01 -10.25
N VAL A 277 -16.80 0.94 -10.95
CA VAL A 277 -16.15 -0.23 -10.31
C VAL A 277 -14.82 -0.57 -10.96
N LEU A 278 -13.75 -0.56 -10.15
CA LEU A 278 -12.41 -1.01 -10.54
C LEU A 278 -12.01 -2.26 -9.74
N ILE A 279 -11.84 -3.37 -10.44
CA ILE A 279 -11.50 -4.67 -9.83
C ILE A 279 -10.01 -4.93 -10.03
N ASN A 280 -9.30 -5.24 -8.96
CA ASN A 280 -7.86 -5.44 -8.99
C ASN A 280 -7.41 -6.67 -8.21
N CYS A 281 -6.23 -7.18 -8.57
CA CYS A 281 -5.45 -8.06 -7.73
C CYS A 281 -4.01 -7.54 -7.69
N GLU A 282 -3.49 -7.24 -6.49
CA GLU A 282 -2.07 -6.90 -6.23
C GLU A 282 -1.55 -5.59 -6.86
N ILE A 283 -2.43 -4.81 -7.51
CA ILE A 283 -2.05 -3.54 -8.14
C ILE A 283 -2.31 -2.37 -7.21
N LEU A 284 -3.53 -2.28 -6.66
CA LEU A 284 -3.96 -1.12 -5.88
C LEU A 284 -3.64 -1.21 -4.38
N THR A 285 -2.87 -2.22 -3.98
CA THR A 285 -2.42 -2.40 -2.59
C THR A 285 -1.39 -1.34 -2.21
N GLU A 286 -0.56 -0.89 -3.14
CA GLU A 286 0.55 0.05 -2.94
C GLU A 286 0.64 1.07 -4.10
N GLY A 287 1.29 2.21 -3.88
CA GLY A 287 1.65 3.15 -4.96
C GLY A 287 0.54 3.97 -5.63
N THR A 288 -0.75 3.64 -5.48
CA THR A 288 -1.81 4.34 -6.22
C THR A 288 -2.45 5.47 -5.41
N ASP A 289 -2.60 6.66 -6.01
CA ASP A 289 -3.33 7.80 -5.43
C ASP A 289 -4.66 8.13 -6.10
N ILE A 290 -5.76 7.70 -5.46
CA ILE A 290 -7.16 7.89 -5.90
C ILE A 290 -7.97 8.30 -4.67
N PRO A 291 -7.93 9.58 -4.26
CA PRO A 291 -8.54 10.02 -3.00
C PRO A 291 -10.07 9.95 -3.02
N ASN A 292 -10.70 9.95 -4.20
CA ASN A 292 -12.15 9.92 -4.35
C ASN A 292 -12.79 8.52 -4.25
N ILE A 293 -12.01 7.46 -3.98
CA ILE A 293 -12.57 6.14 -3.64
C ILE A 293 -13.52 6.28 -2.45
N ASP A 294 -14.79 5.92 -2.63
CA ASP A 294 -15.85 6.04 -1.63
C ASP A 294 -16.46 4.69 -1.22
N CYS A 295 -16.03 3.59 -1.87
CA CYS A 295 -16.40 2.23 -1.49
C CYS A 295 -15.24 1.24 -1.73
N LEU A 296 -15.04 0.33 -0.78
CA LEU A 296 -14.12 -0.80 -0.87
C LEU A 296 -14.88 -2.11 -0.70
N ILE A 297 -14.59 -3.07 -1.57
CA ILE A 297 -15.09 -4.44 -1.47
C ILE A 297 -13.91 -5.36 -1.19
N MET A 298 -13.91 -5.96 0.01
CA MET A 298 -12.87 -6.87 0.47
C MET A 298 -13.21 -8.29 0.02
N ALA A 299 -13.06 -8.57 -1.27
CA ALA A 299 -13.37 -9.89 -1.85
C ALA A 299 -12.25 -10.93 -1.60
N ARG A 300 -11.08 -10.51 -1.13
CA ARG A 300 -9.92 -11.35 -0.80
C ARG A 300 -9.82 -11.53 0.73
N PRO A 301 -9.99 -12.76 1.23
CA PRO A 301 -9.59 -13.10 2.59
C PRO A 301 -8.08 -12.99 2.77
N THR A 302 -7.66 -12.53 3.95
CA THR A 302 -6.24 -12.43 4.29
C THR A 302 -5.99 -12.62 5.78
N LYS A 303 -4.83 -13.21 6.12
CA LYS A 303 -4.28 -13.22 7.48
C LYS A 303 -3.37 -12.01 7.74
N SER A 304 -3.02 -11.26 6.69
CA SER A 304 -2.08 -10.16 6.79
C SER A 304 -2.78 -8.87 7.17
N GLY A 305 -2.61 -8.46 8.44
CA GLY A 305 -3.09 -7.15 8.92
C GLY A 305 -2.50 -5.98 8.13
N VAL A 306 -1.24 -6.09 7.74
CA VAL A 306 -0.57 -5.13 6.86
C VAL A 306 -1.30 -4.96 5.53
N LEU A 307 -1.56 -6.06 4.82
CA LEU A 307 -2.24 -6.01 3.53
C LEU A 307 -3.65 -5.45 3.69
N PHE A 308 -4.36 -5.86 4.74
CA PHE A 308 -5.70 -5.37 5.04
C PHE A 308 -5.71 -3.86 5.30
N GLN A 309 -4.82 -3.35 6.15
CA GLN A 309 -4.68 -1.92 6.42
C GLN A 309 -4.28 -1.13 5.17
N GLN A 310 -3.43 -1.68 4.30
CA GLN A 310 -3.08 -1.06 3.02
C GLN A 310 -4.31 -0.92 2.10
N MET A 311 -5.13 -1.97 2.01
CA MET A 311 -6.37 -1.98 1.22
C MET A 311 -7.37 -0.95 1.75
N VAL A 312 -7.67 -0.97 3.06
CA VAL A 312 -8.56 0.01 3.71
C VAL A 312 -8.01 1.43 3.56
N GLY A 313 -6.68 1.59 3.69
CA GLY A 313 -5.94 2.83 3.51
C GLY A 313 -6.13 3.52 2.15
N ARG A 314 -6.63 2.81 1.13
CA ARG A 314 -6.99 3.39 -0.18
C ARG A 314 -8.30 4.15 -0.14
N GLY A 315 -9.27 3.64 0.61
CA GLY A 315 -10.61 4.22 0.71
C GLY A 315 -10.69 5.38 1.70
N VAL A 316 -9.82 5.46 2.70
CA VAL A 316 -9.99 6.42 3.82
C VAL A 316 -9.29 7.77 3.65
N ARG A 317 -8.74 8.04 2.46
CA ARG A 317 -8.11 9.34 2.18
C ARG A 317 -9.16 10.45 2.11
N LEU A 318 -8.81 11.66 2.53
CA LEU A 318 -9.71 12.81 2.39
C LEU A 318 -9.90 13.18 0.91
N SER A 319 -11.13 13.54 0.54
CA SER A 319 -11.49 14.10 -0.76
C SER A 319 -12.73 14.97 -0.60
N SER A 320 -12.82 16.08 -1.33
CA SER A 320 -14.04 16.90 -1.38
C SER A 320 -15.20 16.18 -2.10
N GLU A 321 -14.91 15.12 -2.85
CA GLU A 321 -15.91 14.36 -3.62
C GLU A 321 -16.62 13.28 -2.79
N LYS A 322 -16.23 13.04 -1.54
CA LYS A 322 -16.87 12.04 -0.67
C LYS A 322 -16.95 12.50 0.78
N LYS A 323 -17.90 11.94 1.52
CA LYS A 323 -18.09 12.21 2.96
C LYS A 323 -17.42 11.14 3.84
N ASN A 324 -17.60 9.88 3.47
CA ASN A 324 -17.05 8.72 4.14
C ASN A 324 -16.69 7.64 3.10
N CYS A 325 -16.03 6.58 3.56
CA CYS A 325 -15.77 5.39 2.76
C CYS A 325 -16.58 4.22 3.29
N LEU A 326 -17.40 3.61 2.43
CA LEU A 326 -18.05 2.33 2.72
C LEU A 326 -17.03 1.19 2.56
N VAL A 327 -16.98 0.26 3.50
CA VAL A 327 -16.18 -0.96 3.41
C VAL A 327 -17.11 -2.16 3.56
N ILE A 328 -17.23 -2.95 2.50
CA ILE A 328 -18.00 -4.20 2.49
C ILE A 328 -17.01 -5.35 2.65
N ASP A 329 -16.98 -5.93 3.84
CA ASP A 329 -16.04 -6.98 4.24
C ASP A 329 -16.68 -8.36 4.13
N PHE A 330 -16.14 -9.24 3.28
CA PHE A 330 -16.67 -10.60 3.11
C PHE A 330 -15.91 -11.57 4.00
N PHE A 331 -16.55 -11.97 5.09
CA PHE A 331 -15.97 -12.84 6.10
C PHE A 331 -16.37 -14.28 5.84
N ASP A 332 -15.40 -15.10 5.45
CA ASP A 332 -15.60 -16.54 5.20
C ASP A 332 -15.37 -17.35 6.49
N HIS A 333 -16.06 -18.49 6.61
CA HIS A 333 -16.00 -19.32 7.81
C HIS A 333 -14.68 -20.11 7.88
N PHE A 334 -14.12 -20.25 9.08
CA PHE A 334 -12.91 -21.03 9.33
C PHE A 334 -13.14 -21.96 10.53
N SER A 335 -12.86 -23.26 10.40
CA SER A 335 -12.76 -24.15 11.55
C SER A 335 -11.29 -24.26 11.98
N GLY A 336 -10.96 -23.76 13.17
CA GLY A 336 -9.60 -23.80 13.75
C GLY A 336 -9.08 -22.45 14.26
N ASN A 337 -7.80 -22.41 14.65
CA ASN A 337 -7.13 -21.24 15.28
C ASN A 337 -6.69 -20.14 14.28
N VAL A 338 -7.17 -20.16 13.04
CA VAL A 338 -6.77 -19.15 12.04
C VAL A 338 -7.57 -17.87 12.25
N ARG A 339 -6.87 -16.82 12.68
CA ARG A 339 -7.44 -15.48 12.84
C ARG A 339 -7.33 -14.72 11.52
N LEU A 340 -8.44 -14.64 10.79
CA LEU A 340 -8.58 -13.71 9.67
C LEU A 340 -8.51 -12.27 10.18
N VAL A 341 -7.97 -11.37 9.34
CA VAL A 341 -8.09 -9.93 9.60
C VAL A 341 -9.34 -9.42 8.92
N ASN A 342 -10.12 -8.66 9.68
CA ASN A 342 -11.37 -8.02 9.28
C ASN A 342 -11.42 -6.60 9.87
N ILE A 343 -12.47 -5.82 9.54
CA ILE A 343 -12.56 -4.44 10.05
C ILE A 343 -12.58 -4.38 11.60
N PRO A 344 -13.38 -5.18 12.33
CA PRO A 344 -13.34 -5.19 13.80
C PRO A 344 -11.93 -5.40 14.37
N THR A 345 -11.20 -6.42 13.90
CA THR A 345 -9.84 -6.69 14.37
C THR A 345 -8.84 -5.60 14.01
N LEU A 346 -9.01 -4.92 12.86
CA LEU A 346 -8.23 -3.72 12.52
C LEU A 346 -8.48 -2.57 13.50
N MET A 347 -9.71 -2.44 14.02
CA MET A 347 -10.07 -1.47 15.05
C MET A 347 -9.76 -1.95 16.48
N GLY A 348 -9.04 -3.07 16.62
CA GLY A 348 -8.72 -3.67 17.92
C GLY A 348 -9.93 -4.24 18.66
N LEU A 349 -10.98 -4.63 17.94
CA LEU A 349 -12.20 -5.25 18.46
C LEU A 349 -12.20 -6.77 18.24
N ASN A 350 -13.13 -7.46 18.89
CA ASN A 350 -13.38 -8.87 18.61
C ASN A 350 -13.86 -9.04 17.15
N PRO A 351 -13.39 -10.05 16.39
CA PRO A 351 -13.81 -10.29 15.01
C PRO A 351 -15.33 -10.43 14.79
N ASP A 352 -16.10 -10.80 15.82
CA ASP A 352 -17.56 -10.95 15.76
C ASP A 352 -18.34 -9.68 16.17
N GLU A 353 -17.67 -8.59 16.56
CA GLU A 353 -18.35 -7.33 16.92
C GLU A 353 -18.92 -6.61 15.69
N ASP A 354 -20.21 -6.27 15.76
CA ASP A 354 -20.84 -5.38 14.80
C ASP A 354 -20.39 -3.93 15.05
N LEU A 355 -19.68 -3.39 14.06
CA LEU A 355 -19.19 -2.02 14.06
C LEU A 355 -20.26 -1.07 13.55
N ASP A 356 -20.94 -0.38 14.47
CA ASP A 356 -21.62 0.89 14.18
C ASP A 356 -20.83 2.04 14.81
N MET A 357 -20.88 3.23 14.22
CA MET A 357 -20.11 4.42 14.67
C MET A 357 -20.55 4.94 16.05
N LYS A 358 -21.55 4.32 16.66
CA LYS A 358 -21.95 4.52 18.05
C LYS A 358 -21.17 3.64 19.05
N HIS A 359 -20.27 2.78 18.58
CA HIS A 359 -19.55 1.84 19.43
C HIS A 359 -18.60 2.58 20.40
N PRO A 360 -18.47 2.18 21.68
CA PRO A 360 -17.79 2.97 22.73
C PRO A 360 -16.33 3.32 22.43
N LYS A 361 -15.64 2.51 21.64
CA LYS A 361 -14.26 2.81 21.19
C LYS A 361 -14.17 3.99 20.21
N PHE A 362 -15.30 4.48 19.70
CA PHE A 362 -15.38 5.64 18.79
C PHE A 362 -15.98 6.90 19.42
N ARG A 363 -16.13 6.93 20.75
CA ARG A 363 -16.53 8.13 21.49
C ARG A 363 -15.35 8.85 22.14
#